data_AF-A0A560VQF2-F1
#
_entry.id   AF-A0A560VQF2-F1
#
_cell.length_a   1.000
_cell.length_b   1.000
_cell.length_c   1.000
_cell.angle_alpha   90.00
_cell.angle_beta   90.00
_cell.angle_gamma   90.00
#
_symmetry.space_group_name_H-M   'P 1'
#
loop_
_entity.id
_entity.type
_entity.pdbx_description
1 polymer ?
#
loop_
_entity_poly.entity_id
_entity_poly.type
_entity_poly.pdbx_seq_one_letter_code
_entity_poly.pdbx_strand_id
1 'polypeptide(L)'
;MNISTSTPIHHRLLISTWMSAVLACGCTTNVSGGIATSKPFPPGAQAPKLPPPGTIAVKYAWNHSEALMPASELPESFIFHCADANGNPAKRDSAAWCIPVVEIDTVSTDAGGHPIAPNDAASITTSTYGPGHTFIEHVVSGAPPAK
;
A
#
# COMPACT_ATOMS: atom_id res chain seq x y z
N MET A 1 -19.62 -22.94 89.92
CA MET A 1 -18.39 -23.39 90.61
C MET A 1 -17.22 -23.20 89.67
N ASN A 2 -16.01 -23.16 90.24
CA ASN A 2 -14.75 -22.83 89.56
C ASN A 2 -13.89 -24.12 89.52
N ILE A 3 -12.83 -24.27 88.73
CA ILE A 3 -12.11 -23.31 87.87
C ILE A 3 -11.49 -24.08 86.67
N SER A 4 -11.10 -23.40 85.58
CA SER A 4 -9.84 -23.72 84.89
C SER A 4 -9.38 -22.63 83.90
N THR A 5 -8.07 -22.41 83.89
CA THR A 5 -7.35 -21.35 83.20
C THR A 5 -6.47 -21.89 82.09
N SER A 6 -6.37 -21.18 80.95
CA SER A 6 -5.15 -21.12 80.15
C SER A 6 -5.14 -19.89 79.24
N THR A 7 -3.98 -19.25 79.13
CA THR A 7 -3.64 -18.08 78.29
C THR A 7 -2.43 -18.46 77.41
N PRO A 8 -1.86 -17.58 76.57
CA PRO A 8 -2.43 -16.58 75.66
C PRO A 8 -1.90 -16.80 74.22
N ILE A 9 -2.15 -15.82 73.32
CA ILE A 9 -1.22 -15.23 72.30
C ILE A 9 -2.08 -14.76 71.13
N HIS A 10 -2.43 -13.47 71.12
CA HIS A 10 -2.96 -12.80 69.93
C HIS A 10 -1.83 -12.03 69.26
N HIS A 11 -1.40 -12.51 68.09
CA HIS A 11 -0.46 -11.76 67.26
C HIS A 11 -1.10 -10.44 66.80
N ARG A 12 -0.52 -9.33 67.25
CA ARG A 12 -0.64 -8.06 66.54
C ARG A 12 -0.10 -8.25 65.12
N LEU A 13 -0.90 -7.91 64.10
CA LEU A 13 -0.37 -7.56 62.78
C LEU A 13 -1.13 -6.33 62.26
N LEU A 14 -0.51 -5.16 62.45
CA LEU A 14 -0.91 -3.91 61.80
C LEU A 14 -0.14 -3.82 60.48
N ILE A 15 -0.83 -3.98 59.35
CA ILE A 15 -0.31 -3.69 58.01
C ILE A 15 -1.45 -2.98 57.27
N SER A 16 -1.54 -1.64 57.35
CA SER A 16 -0.71 -0.67 56.63
C SER A 16 -0.96 -0.71 55.12
N THR A 17 -1.93 0.10 54.68
CA THR A 17 -2.23 0.38 53.28
C THR A 17 -1.06 1.10 52.60
N TRP A 18 -0.51 0.51 51.53
CA TRP A 18 0.38 1.19 50.60
C TRP A 18 -0.06 0.92 49.17
N MET A 19 -0.66 1.94 48.53
CA MET A 19 -0.57 2.05 47.07
C MET A 19 0.87 2.38 46.72
N SER A 20 1.43 1.73 45.70
CA SER A 20 2.70 2.13 45.11
C SER A 20 2.67 1.85 43.61
N ALA A 21 3.20 2.80 42.83
CA ALA A 21 2.92 2.94 41.42
C ALA A 21 3.56 1.82 40.57
N VAL A 22 2.88 1.44 39.49
CA VAL A 22 3.44 0.55 38.46
C VAL A 22 4.50 1.30 37.66
N LEU A 23 5.65 0.64 37.49
CA LEU A 23 6.86 1.15 36.89
C LEU A 23 6.71 1.32 35.36
N ALA A 24 6.91 2.53 34.84
CA ALA A 24 6.98 2.79 33.40
C ALA A 24 8.45 2.87 32.94
N CYS A 25 9.02 1.73 32.52
CA CYS A 25 10.33 1.71 31.84
C CYS A 25 10.17 2.18 30.38
N GLY A 26 10.20 3.50 30.18
CA GLY A 26 10.27 4.11 28.85
C GLY A 26 11.70 4.12 28.31
N CYS A 27 12.05 3.15 27.45
CA CYS A 27 13.28 3.20 26.67
C CYS A 27 13.13 4.17 25.48
N THR A 28 13.34 5.47 25.71
CA THR A 28 13.41 6.48 24.64
C THR A 28 14.84 6.95 24.43
N THR A 29 15.63 6.15 23.71
CA THR A 29 16.87 6.63 23.09
C THR A 29 16.51 7.64 22.00
N ASN A 30 16.41 8.92 22.37
CA ASN A 30 16.37 10.04 21.44
C ASN A 30 17.73 10.17 20.75
N VAL A 31 18.01 9.28 19.79
CA VAL A 31 19.02 9.51 18.78
C VAL A 31 18.50 10.64 17.90
N SER A 32 18.91 11.86 18.23
CA SER A 32 18.70 13.04 17.39
C SER A 32 19.66 12.98 16.20
N GLY A 33 19.48 11.96 15.36
CA GLY A 33 20.07 11.85 14.03
C GLY A 33 19.23 12.68 13.08
N GLY A 34 19.85 13.66 12.42
CA GLY A 34 19.13 14.68 11.67
C GLY A 34 18.15 14.10 10.64
N ILE A 35 16.86 14.43 10.80
CA ILE A 35 15.84 14.15 9.80
C ILE A 35 16.11 15.09 8.62
N ALA A 36 16.89 14.60 7.66
CA ALA A 36 16.84 15.15 6.31
C ALA A 36 15.38 15.06 5.85
N THR A 37 14.79 16.21 5.50
CA THR A 37 13.38 16.31 5.10
C THR A 37 13.18 15.65 3.75
N SER A 38 13.01 14.32 3.74
CA SER A 38 12.58 13.58 2.56
C SER A 38 11.27 14.19 2.06
N LYS A 39 11.26 14.66 0.80
CA LYS A 39 10.03 15.14 0.17
C LYS A 39 8.93 14.08 0.35
N PRO A 40 7.69 14.45 0.70
CA PRO A 40 6.57 13.51 0.70
C PRO A 40 6.49 12.79 -0.66
N PHE A 41 6.14 11.51 -0.64
CA PHE A 41 5.86 10.78 -1.87
C PHE A 41 4.66 11.39 -2.61
N PRO A 42 4.63 11.33 -3.96
CA PRO A 42 3.43 11.71 -4.69
C PRO A 42 2.24 10.81 -4.34
N PRO A 43 0.99 11.23 -4.63
CA PRO A 43 -0.20 10.39 -4.44
C PRO A 43 -0.02 9.00 -5.04
N GLY A 44 -0.57 7.99 -4.38
CA GLY A 44 -0.47 6.58 -4.80
C GLY A 44 0.92 5.94 -4.67
N ALA A 45 2.00 6.70 -4.44
CA ALA A 45 3.35 6.15 -4.37
C ALA A 45 3.71 5.59 -2.99
N GLN A 46 4.58 4.58 -3.02
CA GLN A 46 5.10 3.87 -1.85
C GLN A 46 6.63 3.73 -1.92
N ALA A 47 7.24 3.33 -0.80
CA ALA A 47 8.66 3.04 -0.75
C ALA A 47 8.99 1.84 -1.68
N PRO A 48 10.05 1.87 -2.50
CA PRO A 48 10.26 0.87 -3.56
C PRO A 48 10.31 -0.58 -3.08
N LYS A 49 10.78 -0.81 -1.83
CA LYS A 49 10.90 -2.14 -1.22
C LYS A 49 9.57 -2.73 -0.73
N LEU A 50 8.47 -1.98 -0.74
CA LEU A 50 7.15 -2.51 -0.41
C LEU A 50 6.62 -3.40 -1.55
N PRO A 51 5.90 -4.50 -1.24
CA PRO A 51 5.41 -5.44 -2.23
C PRO A 51 4.39 -4.80 -3.19
N PRO A 52 4.16 -5.40 -4.38
CA PRO A 52 3.06 -5.01 -5.24
C PRO A 52 1.70 -5.35 -4.59
N PRO A 53 0.60 -4.77 -5.10
CA PRO A 53 -0.74 -5.30 -4.84
C PRO A 53 -0.83 -6.78 -5.26
N GLY A 54 -1.70 -7.55 -4.63
CA GLY A 54 -1.87 -8.97 -5.00
C GLY A 54 -2.45 -9.16 -6.41
N THR A 55 -3.34 -8.25 -6.83
CA THR A 55 -4.05 -8.28 -8.11
C THR A 55 -4.17 -6.89 -8.70
N ILE A 56 -4.23 -6.82 -10.04
CA ILE A 56 -4.53 -5.63 -10.83
C ILE A 56 -5.89 -5.85 -11.50
N ALA A 57 -6.79 -4.87 -11.40
CA ALA A 57 -8.05 -4.88 -12.13
C ALA A 57 -7.83 -4.40 -13.57
N VAL A 58 -8.31 -5.16 -14.55
CA VAL A 58 -8.26 -4.79 -15.97
C VAL A 58 -9.69 -4.69 -16.50
N LYS A 59 -10.12 -3.47 -16.83
CA LYS A 59 -11.47 -3.17 -17.30
C LYS A 59 -11.49 -3.03 -18.82
N TYR A 60 -12.50 -3.63 -19.44
CA TYR A 60 -12.66 -3.67 -20.89
C TYR A 60 -13.90 -2.92 -21.32
N ALA A 61 -13.73 -1.77 -21.98
CA ALA A 61 -14.84 -0.91 -22.37
C ALA A 61 -15.77 -1.55 -23.43
N TRP A 62 -15.26 -2.47 -24.27
CA TRP A 62 -16.00 -3.07 -25.39
C TRP A 62 -17.13 -4.02 -24.96
N ASN A 63 -17.04 -4.62 -23.78
CA ASN A 63 -18.05 -5.53 -23.22
C ASN A 63 -18.41 -5.22 -21.76
N HIS A 64 -17.88 -4.14 -21.19
CA HIS A 64 -18.03 -3.75 -19.79
C HIS A 64 -17.61 -4.83 -18.76
N SER A 65 -16.66 -5.69 -19.14
CA SER A 65 -16.11 -6.71 -18.23
C SER A 65 -14.90 -6.20 -17.44
N GLU A 66 -14.63 -6.84 -16.31
CA GLU A 66 -13.42 -6.66 -15.50
C GLU A 66 -12.77 -8.02 -15.27
N ALA A 67 -11.43 -8.06 -15.36
CA ALA A 67 -10.62 -9.22 -15.03
C ALA A 67 -9.62 -8.86 -13.92
N LEU A 68 -9.42 -9.77 -12.95
CA LEU A 68 -8.41 -9.61 -11.91
C LEU A 68 -7.17 -10.41 -12.29
N MET A 69 -6.07 -9.74 -12.61
CA MET A 69 -4.79 -10.36 -12.96
C MET A 69 -3.85 -10.38 -11.75
N PRO A 70 -3.27 -11.54 -11.36
CA PRO A 70 -2.26 -11.59 -10.31
C PRO A 70 -1.02 -10.77 -10.70
N ALA A 71 -0.57 -9.86 -9.83
CA ALA A 71 0.60 -9.03 -10.13
C ALA A 71 1.89 -9.87 -10.29
N SER A 72 1.93 -11.08 -9.71
CA SER A 72 3.02 -12.05 -9.87
C SER A 72 3.15 -12.65 -11.27
N GLU A 73 2.13 -12.54 -12.12
CA GLU A 73 2.14 -13.04 -13.50
C GLU A 73 2.62 -11.97 -14.51
N LEU A 74 2.86 -10.74 -14.03
CA LEU A 74 3.21 -9.58 -14.84
C LEU A 74 4.66 -9.15 -14.58
N PRO A 75 5.37 -8.61 -15.59
CA PRO A 75 6.75 -8.16 -15.42
C PRO A 75 6.84 -6.95 -14.48
N GLU A 76 7.96 -6.83 -13.77
CA GLU A 76 8.14 -5.79 -12.74
C GLU A 76 7.92 -4.36 -13.26
N SER A 77 8.31 -4.09 -14.51
CA SER A 77 8.14 -2.82 -15.19
C SER A 77 6.69 -2.45 -15.52
N PHE A 78 5.75 -3.38 -15.35
CA PHE A 78 4.32 -3.18 -15.61
C PHE A 78 3.51 -3.07 -14.31
N ILE A 79 3.98 -3.70 -13.22
CA ILE A 79 3.36 -3.61 -11.89
C ILE A 79 3.80 -2.36 -11.09
N PHE A 80 4.88 -1.70 -11.51
CA PHE A 80 5.41 -0.49 -10.86
C PHE A 80 5.86 0.59 -11.85
N HIS A 81 5.42 1.81 -11.61
CA HIS A 81 6.02 3.02 -12.17
C HIS A 81 6.95 3.66 -11.12
N CYS A 82 8.26 3.54 -11.33
CA CYS A 82 9.30 3.95 -10.37
C CYS A 82 10.11 5.15 -10.83
N ALA A 83 10.48 6.04 -9.91
CA ALA A 83 11.24 7.24 -10.23
C ALA A 83 12.31 7.61 -9.18
N ASP A 84 13.30 8.39 -9.60
CA ASP A 84 14.34 8.96 -8.74
C ASP A 84 13.81 10.13 -7.85
N ALA A 85 14.70 10.73 -7.06
CA ALA A 85 14.35 11.85 -6.17
C ALA A 85 13.99 13.17 -6.92
N ASN A 86 14.16 13.20 -8.24
CA ASN A 86 13.83 14.31 -9.13
C ASN A 86 12.55 14.04 -9.94
N GLY A 87 12.05 12.79 -9.96
CA GLY A 87 10.89 12.36 -10.74
C GLY A 87 11.24 11.74 -12.11
N ASN A 88 12.52 11.46 -12.39
CA ASN A 88 12.92 10.76 -13.62
C ASN A 88 12.67 9.25 -13.48
N PRO A 89 12.26 8.53 -14.55
CA PRO A 89 12.11 7.07 -14.51
C PRO A 89 13.37 6.35 -14.01
N ALA A 90 13.21 5.41 -13.08
CA ALA A 90 14.30 4.69 -12.44
C ALA A 90 13.98 3.21 -12.23
N LYS A 91 15.02 2.36 -12.17
CA LYS A 91 14.84 0.97 -11.71
C LYS A 91 14.45 0.96 -10.23
N ARG A 92 13.55 0.06 -9.84
CA ARG A 92 12.99 -0.05 -8.49
C ARG A 92 14.04 -0.06 -7.37
N ASP A 93 15.11 -0.84 -7.53
CA ASP A 93 16.22 -0.93 -6.56
C ASP A 93 16.95 0.41 -6.29
N SER A 94 16.90 1.33 -7.27
CA SER A 94 17.52 2.65 -7.25
C SER A 94 16.54 3.81 -7.12
N ALA A 95 15.24 3.52 -7.09
CA ALA A 95 14.20 4.53 -7.07
C ALA A 95 14.11 5.21 -5.69
N ALA A 96 13.58 6.44 -5.66
CA ALA A 96 13.18 7.10 -4.43
C ALA A 96 11.78 6.65 -4.00
N TRP A 97 10.90 6.40 -4.97
CA TRP A 97 9.51 5.99 -4.77
C TRP A 97 9.01 5.21 -6.01
N CYS A 98 7.95 4.43 -5.83
CA CYS A 98 7.23 3.77 -6.92
C CYS A 98 5.72 3.84 -6.69
N ILE A 99 4.96 4.09 -7.75
CA ILE A 99 3.50 3.90 -7.76
C ILE A 99 3.23 2.47 -8.25
N PRO A 100 2.60 1.59 -7.45
CA PRO A 100 2.12 0.30 -7.97
C PRO A 100 0.93 0.53 -8.91
N VAL A 101 0.85 -0.24 -9.99
CA VAL A 101 -0.37 -0.30 -10.82
C VAL A 101 -1.39 -1.17 -10.09
N VAL A 102 -2.62 -0.68 -9.96
CA VAL A 102 -3.76 -1.41 -9.35
C VAL A 102 -4.93 -1.58 -10.31
N GLU A 103 -5.03 -0.71 -11.32
CA GLU A 103 -6.15 -0.68 -12.25
C GLU A 103 -5.69 -0.26 -13.65
N ILE A 104 -6.29 -0.85 -14.68
CA ILE A 104 -6.00 -0.63 -16.10
C ILE A 104 -7.32 -0.55 -16.88
N ASP A 105 -7.61 0.59 -17.46
CA ASP A 105 -8.75 0.78 -18.37
C ASP A 105 -8.32 0.54 -19.82
N THR A 106 -9.00 -0.37 -20.50
CA THR A 106 -8.72 -0.73 -21.90
C THR A 106 -9.90 -0.39 -22.81
N VAL A 107 -9.65 0.47 -23.79
CA VAL A 107 -10.59 0.83 -24.86
C VAL A 107 -10.05 0.31 -26.18
N SER A 108 -10.74 -0.66 -26.78
CA SER A 108 -10.39 -1.30 -28.06
C SER A 108 -11.44 -0.94 -29.10
N THR A 109 -11.01 -0.45 -30.27
CA THR A 109 -11.92 0.01 -31.33
C THR A 109 -11.54 -0.51 -32.71
N ASP A 110 -12.55 -0.69 -33.56
CA ASP A 110 -12.37 -0.89 -35.00
C ASP A 110 -11.86 0.39 -35.70
N ALA A 111 -11.63 0.32 -37.02
CA ALA A 111 -11.15 1.45 -37.80
C ALA A 111 -12.16 2.63 -37.90
N GLY A 112 -13.44 2.38 -37.61
CA GLY A 112 -14.51 3.38 -37.52
C GLY A 112 -14.74 3.92 -36.10
N GLY A 113 -13.97 3.47 -35.11
CA GLY A 113 -14.09 3.90 -33.71
C GLY A 113 -15.14 3.14 -32.89
N HIS A 114 -15.76 2.08 -33.42
CA HIS A 114 -16.72 1.28 -32.65
C HIS A 114 -16.00 0.34 -31.67
N PRO A 115 -16.49 0.15 -30.44
CA PRO A 115 -15.89 -0.80 -29.50
C PRO A 115 -15.92 -2.23 -30.03
N ILE A 116 -14.78 -2.93 -29.98
CA ILE A 116 -14.62 -4.31 -30.45
C ILE A 116 -13.65 -5.07 -29.53
N ALA A 117 -13.62 -6.39 -29.62
CA ALA A 117 -12.67 -7.20 -28.86
C ALA A 117 -11.20 -6.84 -29.21
N PRO A 118 -10.26 -6.83 -28.25
CA PRO A 118 -8.87 -6.39 -28.47
C PRO A 118 -8.14 -7.08 -29.63
N ASN A 119 -8.38 -8.38 -29.86
CA ASN A 119 -7.72 -9.15 -30.92
C ASN A 119 -8.12 -8.70 -32.34
N ASP A 120 -9.28 -8.04 -32.48
CA ASP A 120 -9.84 -7.58 -33.75
C ASP A 120 -9.76 -6.03 -33.88
N ALA A 121 -9.14 -5.36 -32.92
CA ALA A 121 -9.10 -3.91 -32.83
C ALA A 121 -8.05 -3.28 -33.77
N ALA A 122 -8.42 -2.17 -34.41
CA ALA A 122 -7.50 -1.32 -35.16
C ALA A 122 -6.70 -0.37 -34.25
N SER A 123 -7.29 0.02 -33.12
CA SER A 123 -6.65 0.83 -32.07
C SER A 123 -6.95 0.22 -30.70
N ILE A 124 -5.95 0.16 -29.83
CA ILE A 124 -6.11 -0.13 -28.40
C ILE A 124 -5.49 1.02 -27.61
N THR A 125 -6.32 1.62 -26.77
CA THR A 125 -5.97 2.67 -25.83
C THR A 125 -6.01 2.10 -24.41
N THR A 126 -4.98 2.38 -23.63
CA THR A 126 -4.81 1.86 -22.27
C THR A 126 -4.47 3.00 -21.32
N SER A 127 -5.26 3.20 -20.26
CA SER A 127 -4.94 4.10 -19.15
C SER A 127 -4.58 3.27 -17.93
N THR A 128 -3.49 3.58 -17.23
CA THR A 128 -3.09 2.86 -16.00
C THR A 128 -3.19 3.75 -14.77
N TYR A 129 -3.60 3.14 -13.66
CA TYR A 129 -3.88 3.83 -12.41
C TYR A 129 -3.26 3.09 -11.22
N GLY A 130 -2.76 3.89 -10.27
CA GLY A 130 -2.29 3.45 -8.96
C GLY A 130 -3.33 3.67 -7.86
N PRO A 131 -2.97 3.40 -6.58
CA PRO A 131 -3.86 3.52 -5.44
C PRO A 131 -4.57 4.87 -5.38
N GLY A 132 -5.86 4.85 -5.00
CA GLY A 132 -6.71 6.05 -5.00
C GLY A 132 -7.05 6.57 -6.40
N HIS A 133 -6.98 5.72 -7.43
CA HIS A 133 -7.23 6.08 -8.84
C HIS A 133 -6.22 7.14 -9.37
N THR A 134 -5.00 7.10 -8.84
CA THR A 134 -3.91 8.01 -9.26
C THR A 134 -3.52 7.67 -10.70
N PHE A 135 -3.74 8.57 -11.65
CA PHE A 135 -3.32 8.38 -13.04
C PHE A 135 -1.80 8.26 -13.16
N ILE A 136 -1.32 7.24 -13.89
CA ILE A 136 0.10 6.98 -14.12
C ILE A 136 0.45 7.33 -15.57
N GLU A 137 -0.14 6.64 -16.54
CA GLU A 137 0.12 6.84 -17.96
C GLU A 137 -1.09 6.51 -18.84
N HIS A 138 -0.99 6.94 -20.10
CA HIS A 138 -1.96 6.65 -21.16
C HIS A 138 -1.19 6.29 -22.43
N VAL A 139 -1.42 5.09 -22.94
CA VAL A 139 -0.75 4.53 -24.11
C VAL A 139 -1.78 4.24 -25.19
N VAL A 140 -1.46 4.61 -26.43
CA VAL A 140 -2.26 4.28 -27.61
C VAL A 140 -1.40 3.42 -28.54
N SER A 141 -1.98 2.34 -29.04
CA SER A 141 -1.36 1.40 -29.97
C SER A 141 -2.30 1.11 -31.14
N GLY A 142 -1.73 0.80 -32.30
CA GLY A 142 -2.48 0.63 -33.55
C GLY A 142 -2.64 1.92 -34.35
N ALA A 143 -3.55 1.91 -35.32
CA ALA A 143 -3.87 3.06 -36.14
C ALA A 143 -5.04 3.84 -35.49
N PRO A 144 -4.93 5.17 -35.29
CA PRO A 144 -6.03 5.95 -34.71
C PRO A 144 -7.28 5.81 -35.60
N PRO A 145 -8.49 5.73 -35.01
CA PRO A 145 -9.72 5.57 -35.77
C PRO A 145 -9.92 6.74 -36.75
N ALA A 146 -10.58 6.46 -37.87
CA ALA A 146 -10.92 7.48 -38.85
C ALA A 146 -11.83 8.54 -38.21
N LYS A 147 -11.61 9.81 -38.60
CA LYS A 147 -12.44 10.96 -38.18
C LYS A 147 -13.67 11.12 -39.06
#